data_AF-A0A1F8KKF0-F1
#
_entry.id   AF-A0A1F8KKF0-F1
#
_cell.length_a   1.000
_cell.length_b   1.000
_cell.length_c   1.000
_cell.angle_alpha   90.00
_cell.angle_beta   90.00
_cell.angle_gamma   90.00
#
_symmetry.space_group_name_H-M   'P 1'
#
loop_
_entity.id
_entity.type
_entity.pdbx_description
1 polymer ?
#
loop_
_entity_poly.entity_id
_entity_poly.type
_entity_poly.pdbx_seq_one_letter_code
_entity_poly.pdbx_strand_id
1 'polypeptide(L)'
;MNNQFDSRDERTTVVENASYRIAYLVMSFGLLGSVAYRSFVLQQSSWDLLALVILGGVTATIYQGTNKVLSRHWIMTTGVTLVIAGLLAVAFVIIFR
;
A
#
# COMPACT_ATOMS: atom_id res chain seq x y z
N MET A 1 -21.25 39.64 7.08
CA MET A 1 -20.87 38.25 7.38
C MET A 1 -19.96 37.79 6.24
N ASN A 2 -18.68 37.59 6.53
CA ASN A 2 -17.65 37.32 5.53
C ASN A 2 -17.62 35.82 5.25
N ASN A 3 -18.24 35.40 4.14
CA ASN A 3 -18.35 33.99 3.73
C ASN A 3 -17.04 33.50 3.09
N GLN A 4 -15.96 33.43 3.86
CA GLN A 4 -14.68 32.82 3.42
C GLN A 4 -14.65 31.30 3.67
N PHE A 5 -15.79 30.62 3.63
CA PHE A 5 -15.85 29.18 3.86
C PHE A 5 -16.16 28.44 2.56
N ASP A 6 -15.10 27.80 2.07
CA ASP A 6 -15.10 26.57 1.29
C ASP A 6 -15.45 26.68 -0.21
N SER A 7 -14.45 27.01 -1.02
CA SER A 7 -14.54 26.99 -2.49
C SER A 7 -13.42 26.16 -3.13
N ARG A 8 -13.05 25.03 -2.54
CA ARG A 8 -12.24 24.04 -3.26
C ARG A 8 -13.17 23.31 -4.23
N ASP A 9 -13.09 23.72 -5.50
CA ASP A 9 -13.82 23.09 -6.60
C ASP A 9 -13.54 21.58 -6.64
N GLU A 10 -14.57 20.77 -6.91
CA GLU A 10 -14.48 19.31 -7.03
C GLU A 10 -13.43 18.90 -8.06
N ARG A 11 -13.22 19.72 -9.09
CA ARG A 11 -12.18 19.49 -10.11
C ARG A 11 -10.77 19.54 -9.51
N THR A 12 -10.53 20.48 -8.60
CA THR A 12 -9.24 20.65 -7.95
C THR A 12 -8.95 19.46 -7.03
N THR A 13 -9.94 18.99 -6.28
CA THR A 13 -9.76 17.83 -5.38
C THR A 13 -9.54 16.52 -6.16
N VAL A 14 -10.19 16.35 -7.32
CA VAL A 14 -9.96 15.19 -8.20
C VAL A 14 -8.52 15.18 -8.74
N VAL A 15 -8.02 16.32 -9.22
CA VAL A 15 -6.64 16.43 -9.74
C VAL A 15 -5.62 16.20 -8.62
N GLU A 16 -5.85 16.77 -7.44
CA GLU A 16 -4.99 16.54 -6.28
C GLU A 16 -4.95 15.06 -5.88
N ASN A 17 -6.11 14.39 -5.80
CA ASN A 17 -6.16 12.97 -5.45
C ASN A 17 -5.48 12.08 -6.51
N ALA A 18 -5.63 12.42 -7.80
CA ALA A 18 -4.91 11.75 -8.87
C ALA A 18 -3.39 11.92 -8.73
N SER A 19 -2.93 13.13 -8.37
CA SER A 19 -1.51 13.42 -8.15
C SER A 19 -0.93 12.60 -6.99
N TYR A 20 -1.64 12.51 -5.86
CA TYR A 20 -1.22 11.70 -4.71
C TYR A 20 -1.18 10.21 -5.05
N ARG A 21 -2.15 9.73 -5.83
CA ARG A 21 -2.17 8.34 -6.29
C ARG A 21 -0.96 8.03 -7.17
N ILE A 22 -0.61 8.89 -8.12
CA ILE A 22 0.56 8.69 -8.98
C ILE A 22 1.84 8.73 -8.15
N ALA A 23 1.99 9.72 -7.26
CA ALA A 23 3.13 9.83 -6.38
C ALA A 23 3.30 8.57 -5.51
N TYR A 24 2.21 8.06 -4.93
CA TYR A 24 2.21 6.82 -4.17
C TYR A 24 2.64 5.62 -5.01
N LEU A 25 2.15 5.48 -6.24
CA LEU A 25 2.53 4.39 -7.14
C LEU A 25 4.02 4.44 -7.47
N VAL A 26 4.53 5.60 -7.87
CA VAL A 26 5.95 5.79 -8.21
C VAL A 26 6.83 5.46 -7.01
N MET A 27 6.48 5.97 -5.82
CA MET A 27 7.24 5.70 -4.59
C MET A 27 7.20 4.21 -4.20
N SER A 28 6.02 3.60 -4.21
CA SER A 28 5.84 2.21 -3.77
C SER A 28 6.53 1.23 -4.72
N PHE A 29 6.30 1.37 -6.03
CA PHE A 29 6.95 0.52 -7.02
C PHE A 29 8.44 0.79 -7.16
N GLY A 30 8.88 2.04 -7.00
CA GLY A 30 10.30 2.39 -6.95
C GLY A 30 11.01 1.73 -5.76
N LEU A 31 10.41 1.76 -4.57
CA LEU A 31 10.93 1.07 -3.39
C LEU A 31 10.95 -0.45 -3.56
N LEU A 32 9.88 -1.04 -4.07
CA LEU A 32 9.83 -2.47 -4.35
C LEU A 32 10.87 -2.89 -5.41
N GLY A 33 11.08 -2.06 -6.44
CA GLY A 33 12.16 -2.27 -7.41
C GLY A 33 13.54 -2.24 -6.77
N SER A 34 13.77 -1.29 -5.84
CA SER A 34 15.02 -1.22 -5.07
C SER A 34 15.21 -2.44 -4.17
N VAL A 35 14.14 -2.93 -3.52
CA VAL A 35 14.16 -4.17 -2.72
C VAL A 35 14.52 -5.35 -3.60
N ALA A 36 13.90 -5.49 -4.77
CA ALA A 36 14.17 -6.58 -5.70
C ALA A 36 15.62 -6.53 -6.20
N TYR A 37 16.12 -5.35 -6.58
CA TYR A 37 17.50 -5.18 -7.03
C TYR A 37 18.50 -5.52 -5.93
N ARG A 38 18.33 -4.98 -4.71
CA ARG A 38 19.22 -5.26 -3.58
C ARG A 38 19.19 -6.74 -3.17
N SER A 39 18.02 -7.36 -3.16
CA SER A 39 17.86 -8.76 -2.78
C SER A 39 18.47 -9.71 -3.83
N PHE A 40 18.17 -9.52 -5.12
CA PHE A 40 18.62 -10.45 -6.16
C PHE A 40 20.05 -10.20 -6.64
N VAL A 41 20.43 -8.93 -6.84
CA VAL A 41 21.74 -8.57 -7.42
C VAL A 41 22.80 -8.43 -6.34
N LEU A 42 22.47 -7.76 -5.24
CA LEU A 42 23.43 -7.46 -4.17
C LEU A 42 23.42 -8.47 -3.02
N GLN A 43 22.43 -9.39 -2.98
CA GLN A 43 22.23 -10.35 -1.88
C GLN A 43 22.18 -9.67 -0.50
N GLN A 44 21.66 -8.44 -0.45
CA GLN A 44 21.57 -7.63 0.76
C GLN A 44 20.18 -7.72 1.38
N SER A 45 20.15 -7.71 2.71
CA SER A 45 18.92 -7.53 3.47
C SER A 45 18.27 -6.20 3.08
N SER A 46 17.01 -6.27 2.63
CA SER A 46 16.22 -5.11 2.20
C SER A 46 14.93 -4.96 3.02
N TRP A 47 14.96 -5.53 4.23
CA TRP A 47 13.82 -5.55 5.15
C TRP A 47 13.41 -4.16 5.63
N ASP A 48 14.35 -3.21 5.67
CA ASP A 48 14.11 -1.80 5.97
C ASP A 48 13.17 -1.16 4.94
N LEU A 49 13.50 -1.28 3.65
CA LEU A 49 12.71 -0.74 2.56
C LEU A 49 11.38 -1.48 2.41
N LEU A 50 11.39 -2.81 2.57
CA LEU A 50 10.17 -3.62 2.53
C LEU A 50 9.21 -3.24 3.67
N ALA A 51 9.73 -3.03 4.88
CA ALA A 51 8.93 -2.61 6.03
C ALA A 51 8.29 -1.23 5.79
N LEU A 52 9.00 -0.28 5.18
CA LEU A 52 8.44 1.02 4.83
C LEU A 52 7.27 0.91 3.84
N VAL A 53 7.39 0.05 2.83
CA VAL A 53 6.29 -0.19 1.87
C VAL A 53 5.08 -0.81 2.58
N ILE A 54 5.31 -1.81 3.45
CA ILE A 54 4.24 -2.46 4.21
C ILE A 54 3.56 -1.44 5.14
N LEU A 55 4.32 -0.65 5.89
CA LEU A 55 3.79 0.38 6.78
C LEU A 55 2.95 1.40 6.01
N GLY A 56 3.42 1.89 4.86
CA GLY A 56 2.67 2.80 4.01
C GLY A 56 1.31 2.24 3.58
N GLY A 57 1.29 0.97 3.13
CA GLY A 57 0.05 0.29 2.75
C GLY A 57 -0.90 0.06 3.94
N VAL A 58 -0.36 -0.32 5.10
CA VAL A 58 -1.14 -0.53 6.33
C VAL A 58 -1.75 0.77 6.83
N THR A 59 -0.98 1.86 6.89
CA THR A 59 -1.49 3.17 7.31
C THR A 59 -2.63 3.65 6.40
N ALA A 60 -2.47 3.51 5.07
CA ALA A 60 -3.53 3.87 4.12
C ALA A 60 -4.78 3.00 4.31
N THR A 61 -4.61 1.69 4.52
CA THR A 61 -5.71 0.74 4.75
C THR A 61 -6.47 1.07 6.03
N ILE A 62 -5.76 1.34 7.13
CA ILE A 62 -6.37 1.73 8.40
C ILE A 62 -7.16 3.02 8.23
N TYR A 63 -6.58 4.03 7.59
CA TYR A 63 -7.24 5.32 7.37
C TYR A 63 -8.52 5.17 6.53
N GLN A 64 -8.48 4.38 5.45
CA GLN A 64 -9.69 4.14 4.64
C GLN A 64 -10.73 3.31 5.41
N GLY A 65 -10.27 2.38 6.26
CA GLY A 65 -11.13 1.55 7.11
C GLY A 65 -11.88 2.35 8.17
N THR A 66 -11.20 3.28 8.84
CA THR A 66 -11.84 4.17 9.84
C THR A 66 -12.85 5.11 9.20
N ASN A 67 -12.60 5.54 7.96
CA ASN A 67 -13.53 6.36 7.18
C ASN A 67 -14.61 5.54 6.44
N LYS A 68 -14.70 4.22 6.67
CA LYS A 68 -15.71 3.31 6.09
C LYS A 68 -15.77 3.31 4.55
N VAL A 69 -14.65 3.62 3.90
CA VAL A 69 -14.55 3.65 2.43
C VAL A 69 -14.33 2.23 1.85
N LEU A 70 -13.88 1.29 2.68
CA LEU A 70 -13.60 -0.09 2.27
C LEU A 70 -14.89 -0.83 1.87
N SER A 71 -14.96 -1.24 0.61
CA SER A 71 -16.04 -2.10 0.14
C SER A 71 -15.87 -3.53 0.66
N ARG A 72 -16.98 -4.25 0.83
CA ARG A 72 -16.97 -5.66 1.24
C ARG A 72 -16.15 -6.54 0.29
N HIS A 73 -16.18 -6.23 -1.01
CA HIS A 73 -15.42 -6.97 -2.02
C HIS A 73 -13.91 -6.76 -1.87
N TRP A 74 -13.47 -5.54 -1.52
CA TRP A 74 -12.07 -5.24 -1.23
C TRP A 74 -11.57 -6.03 0.00
N ILE A 75 -12.39 -6.10 1.05
CA ILE A 75 -12.05 -6.87 2.26
C ILE A 75 -11.95 -8.37 1.95
N MET A 76 -12.91 -8.91 1.19
CA MET A 76 -12.89 -10.33 0.80
C MET A 76 -11.64 -10.67 -0.03
N THR A 77 -11.36 -9.88 -1.07
CA THR A 77 -10.22 -10.13 -1.96
C THR A 77 -8.89 -10.04 -1.18
N THR A 78 -8.70 -8.99 -0.40
CA THR A 78 -7.51 -8.81 0.44
C THR A 78 -7.38 -9.94 1.48
N GLY A 79 -8.48 -10.32 2.13
CA GLY A 79 -8.50 -11.40 3.11
C GLY A 79 -8.13 -12.75 2.49
N VAL A 80 -8.69 -13.09 1.34
CA VAL A 80 -8.35 -14.33 0.61
C VAL A 80 -6.88 -14.32 0.20
N THR A 81 -6.37 -13.20 -0.32
CA THR A 81 -4.95 -13.07 -0.68
C THR A 81 -4.03 -13.27 0.53
N LEU A 82 -4.36 -12.69 1.68
CA LEU A 82 -3.59 -12.87 2.92
C LEU A 82 -3.59 -14.32 3.40
N VAL A 83 -4.74 -15.01 3.34
CA VAL A 83 -4.84 -16.42 3.70
C VAL A 83 -3.96 -17.27 2.79
N ILE A 84 -4.05 -17.09 1.46
CA ILE A 84 -3.24 -17.83 0.50
C ILE A 84 -1.75 -17.57 0.72
N ALA A 85 -1.35 -16.30 0.90
CA ALA A 85 0.03 -15.93 1.17
C ALA A 85 0.56 -16.57 2.47
N GLY A 86 -0.26 -16.57 3.54
CA GLY A 86 0.07 -17.22 4.80
C GLY A 86 0.25 -18.73 4.68
N LEU A 87 -0.65 -19.41 3.95
CA LEU A 87 -0.55 -20.85 3.68
C LEU A 87 0.74 -21.19 2.91
N LEU A 88 1.08 -20.40 1.89
CA LEU A 88 2.33 -20.57 1.15
C LEU A 88 3.55 -20.35 2.05
N ALA A 89 3.55 -19.30 2.88
CA ALA A 89 4.65 -19.03 3.80
C ALA A 89 4.87 -20.20 4.78
N VAL A 90 3.80 -20.75 5.35
CA VAL A 90 3.86 -21.93 6.23
C VAL A 90 4.40 -23.15 5.46
N ALA A 91 3.91 -23.39 4.24
CA ALA A 91 4.38 -24.50 3.41
C ALA A 91 5.88 -24.38 3.10
N PHE A 92 6.35 -23.18 2.75
CA PHE A 92 7.78 -22.91 2.55
C PHE A 92 8.61 -23.23 3.78
N VAL A 93 8.18 -22.80 4.97
CA VAL A 93 8.89 -23.08 6.22
C VAL A 93 8.94 -24.57 6.52
N ILE A 94 7.88 -25.33 6.24
CA ILE A 94 7.87 -26.78 6.48
C ILE A 94 8.76 -27.52 5.47
N ILE A 95 8.76 -27.12 4.20
CA ILE A 95 9.50 -27.79 3.12
C ILE A 95 11.01 -27.50 3.19
N PHE A 96 11.40 -26.28 3.52
CA PHE A 96 12.80 -25.82 3.53
C PHE A 96 13.43 -25.80 4.93
N ARG A 97 12.79 -26.45 5.91
CA ARG A 97 13.38 -26.72 7.23
C ARG A 97 14.21 -27.99 7.20
#